data_AF-A0A8J8B833-F1
#
_entry.id   AF-A0A8J8B833-F1
#
_cell.length_a   1.000
_cell.length_b   1.000
_cell.length_c   1.000
_cell.angle_alpha   90.00
_cell.angle_beta   90.00
_cell.angle_gamma   90.00
#
_symmetry.space_group_name_H-M   'P 1'
#
loop_
_entity.id
_entity.type
_entity.pdbx_description
1 polymer ?
#
loop_
_entity_poly.entity_id
_entity_poly.type
_entity_poly.pdbx_seq_one_letter_code
_entity_poly.pdbx_strand_id
1 'polypeptide(L)'
;MVPVSDAHWSRLCPQALSGFDPRLEVLRAVQAAGERAAGDAVAALLGLLHGALPQGLRLNPPGTDTRNFDEDWLLGLFAAQDRRDGSGYRFLLLSRLNRVDAARAHFRLVQARLRIEDRL
;
A
#
# COMPACT_ATOMS: atom_id res chain seq x y z
N MET A 1 -12.79 -4.07 -26.22
CA MET A 1 -12.39 -4.21 -24.80
C MET A 1 -11.02 -4.87 -24.80
N VAL A 2 -9.94 -4.09 -24.69
CA VAL A 2 -8.57 -4.61 -24.80
C VAL A 2 -8.18 -5.21 -23.45
N PRO A 3 -7.70 -6.46 -23.37
CA PRO A 3 -7.20 -7.01 -22.13
C PRO A 3 -5.92 -6.25 -21.76
N VAL A 4 -5.94 -5.55 -20.64
CA VAL A 4 -4.72 -4.97 -20.07
C VAL A 4 -3.86 -6.15 -19.63
N SER A 5 -2.88 -6.51 -20.47
CA SER A 5 -2.00 -7.66 -20.25
C SER A 5 -1.15 -7.49 -19.00
N ASP A 6 -0.81 -8.59 -18.33
CA ASP A 6 0.13 -8.69 -17.20
C ASP A 6 1.45 -7.93 -17.40
N ALA A 7 1.85 -7.70 -18.65
CA ALA A 7 3.03 -6.92 -19.02
C ALA A 7 2.93 -5.41 -18.66
N HIS A 8 1.72 -4.84 -18.63
CA HIS A 8 1.51 -3.45 -18.22
C HIS A 8 1.74 -3.29 -16.72
N TRP A 9 1.16 -4.20 -15.93
CA TRP A 9 1.32 -4.22 -14.48
C TRP A 9 2.75 -4.60 -14.06
N SER A 10 3.40 -5.53 -14.76
CA SER A 10 4.80 -5.91 -14.51
C SER A 10 5.79 -4.76 -14.74
N ARG A 11 5.53 -3.86 -15.71
CA ARG A 11 6.37 -2.67 -15.94
C ARG A 11 6.18 -1.60 -14.85
N LEU A 12 4.98 -1.48 -14.30
CA LEU A 12 4.68 -0.51 -13.24
C LEU A 12 5.12 -1.02 -11.86
N CYS A 13 5.09 -2.34 -11.66
CA CYS A 13 5.39 -3.02 -10.41
C CYS A 13 6.34 -4.22 -10.65
N PRO A 14 7.66 -3.99 -10.84
CA PRO A 14 8.62 -5.06 -11.12
C PRO A 14 8.78 -6.09 -9.97
N GLN A 15 8.28 -5.77 -8.77
CA GLN A 15 8.29 -6.65 -7.58
C GLN A 15 7.21 -7.74 -7.61
N ALA A 16 6.42 -7.86 -8.69
CA ALA A 16 5.28 -8.78 -8.78
C ALA A 16 5.66 -10.28 -8.84
N LEU A 17 6.94 -10.62 -8.86
CA LEU A 17 7.43 -11.99 -9.07
C LEU A 17 7.94 -12.72 -7.81
N SER A 18 8.12 -12.02 -6.67
CA SER A 18 8.22 -12.68 -5.36
C SER A 18 6.92 -12.46 -4.61
N GLY A 19 6.25 -13.49 -4.08
CA GLY A 19 5.05 -13.30 -3.25
C GLY A 19 5.32 -12.47 -2.00
N PHE A 20 6.52 -12.66 -1.43
CA PHE A 20 7.01 -11.98 -0.25
C PHE A 20 7.56 -10.57 -0.58
N ASP A 21 7.03 -9.54 0.09
CA ASP A 21 7.65 -8.22 0.24
C ASP A 21 7.67 -7.89 1.75
N PRO A 22 8.84 -7.58 2.33
CA PRO A 22 8.97 -7.39 3.78
C PRO A 22 8.14 -6.21 4.31
N ARG A 23 7.92 -5.17 3.50
CA ARG A 23 7.07 -4.05 3.88
C ARG A 23 5.62 -4.49 3.96
N LEU A 24 5.19 -5.33 3.02
CA LEU A 24 3.85 -5.90 3.03
C LEU A 24 3.63 -6.80 4.25
N GLU A 25 4.62 -7.61 4.64
CA GLU A 25 4.53 -8.41 5.86
C GLU A 25 4.40 -7.56 7.13
N VAL A 26 5.10 -6.42 7.23
CA VAL A 26 4.90 -5.48 8.34
C VAL A 26 3.46 -4.94 8.34
N LEU A 27 2.91 -4.56 7.18
CA LEU A 27 1.53 -4.09 7.08
C LEU A 27 0.52 -5.18 7.53
N ARG A 28 0.70 -6.41 7.05
CA ARG A 28 -0.13 -7.57 7.41
C ARG A 28 -0.05 -7.86 8.90
N ALA A 29 1.16 -7.84 9.48
CA ALA A 29 1.38 -8.07 10.91
C ALA A 29 0.71 -6.99 11.77
N VAL A 30 0.85 -5.72 11.42
CA VAL A 30 0.19 -4.61 12.14
C VAL A 30 -1.33 -4.72 12.05
N GLN A 31 -1.88 -5.07 10.87
CA GLN A 31 -3.31 -5.30 10.74
C GLN A 31 -3.80 -6.48 11.59
N ALA A 32 -3.09 -7.61 11.56
CA ALA A 32 -3.46 -8.82 12.28
C ALA A 32 -3.36 -8.67 13.81
N ALA A 33 -2.36 -7.90 14.29
CA ALA A 33 -2.21 -7.59 15.70
C ALA A 33 -3.36 -6.72 16.24
N GLY A 34 -4.17 -6.12 15.35
CA GLY A 34 -5.23 -5.18 15.73
C GLY A 34 -4.68 -3.99 16.51
N GLU A 35 -3.37 -3.72 16.40
CA GLU A 35 -2.66 -2.76 17.22
C GLU A 35 -3.19 -1.35 16.93
N ARG A 36 -4.15 -0.94 17.75
CA ARG A 36 -4.41 0.46 18.08
C ARG A 36 -3.32 0.98 19.01
N ALA A 37 -2.05 0.70 18.72
CA ALA A 37 -0.96 1.35 19.41
C ALA A 37 -1.06 2.84 19.08
N ALA A 38 -1.59 3.61 20.03
CA ALA A 38 -1.73 5.05 19.87
C ALA A 38 -0.36 5.63 19.52
N GLY A 39 -0.22 6.18 18.31
CA GLY A 39 1.04 6.72 17.80
C GLY A 39 1.77 5.87 16.75
N ASP A 40 1.34 4.63 16.46
CA ASP A 40 1.96 3.87 15.37
C ASP A 40 1.53 4.44 13.99
N ALA A 41 2.52 4.91 13.24
CA ALA A 41 2.32 5.50 11.92
C ALA A 41 1.71 4.52 10.89
N VAL A 42 2.07 3.24 10.99
CA VAL A 42 1.55 2.17 10.13
C VAL A 42 0.08 1.92 10.46
N ALA A 43 -0.26 1.75 11.74
CA ALA A 43 -1.66 1.56 12.15
C ALA A 43 -2.53 2.77 11.77
N ALA A 44 -2.00 4.00 11.89
CA ALA A 44 -2.70 5.21 11.49
C ALA A 44 -2.94 5.29 9.97
N LEU A 45 -1.99 4.84 9.15
CA LEU A 45 -2.18 4.72 7.70
C LEU A 45 -3.29 3.69 7.40
N LEU A 46 -3.22 2.50 7.98
CA LEU A 46 -4.19 1.43 7.73
C LEU A 46 -5.61 1.86 8.12
N GLY A 47 -5.76 2.52 9.28
CA GLY A 47 -7.04 3.05 9.73
C GLY A 47 -7.60 4.12 8.80
N LEU A 48 -6.76 5.05 8.32
CA LEU A 48 -7.17 6.06 7.33
C LEU A 48 -7.67 5.39 6.05
N LEU A 49 -6.89 4.46 5.49
CA LEU A 49 -7.22 3.78 4.24
C LEU A 49 -8.47 2.92 4.38
N HIS A 50 -8.65 2.25 5.51
CA HIS A 50 -9.84 1.47 5.79
C HIS A 50 -11.11 2.32 5.84
N GLY A 51 -11.04 3.56 6.37
CA GLY A 51 -12.17 4.48 6.36
C GLY A 51 -12.40 5.19 5.02
N ALA A 52 -11.35 5.40 4.22
CA ALA A 52 -11.44 6.14 2.95
C ALA A 52 -11.82 5.27 1.74
N LEU A 53 -11.59 3.95 1.81
CA LEU A 53 -11.91 3.02 0.73
C LEU A 53 -13.37 2.53 0.85
N PRO A 54 -14.14 2.44 -0.26
CA PRO A 54 -15.56 2.06 -0.22
C PRO A 54 -15.86 0.70 0.43
N GLN A 55 -14.92 -0.25 0.35
CA GLN A 55 -15.05 -1.61 0.88
C GLN A 55 -14.09 -1.90 2.04
N GLY A 56 -13.48 -0.84 2.58
CA GLY A 56 -12.34 -0.93 3.47
C GLY A 56 -11.06 -1.41 2.78
N LEU A 57 -9.93 -1.22 3.46
CA LEU A 57 -8.65 -1.80 3.06
C LEU A 57 -8.63 -3.28 3.45
N ARG A 58 -8.24 -4.14 2.51
CA ARG A 58 -8.15 -5.59 2.71
C ARG A 58 -6.70 -6.06 2.53
N LEU A 59 -6.10 -6.52 3.61
CA LEU A 59 -4.82 -7.23 3.57
C LEU A 59 -5.06 -8.71 3.85
N ASN A 60 -4.28 -9.55 3.20
CA ASN A 60 -4.24 -10.98 3.50
C ASN A 60 -3.58 -11.20 4.88
N PRO A 61 -3.78 -12.39 5.49
CA PRO A 61 -3.05 -12.74 6.70
C PRO A 61 -1.51 -12.73 6.49
N PRO A 62 -0.71 -12.47 7.55
CA PRO A 62 0.75 -12.61 7.49
C PRO A 62 1.17 -13.99 6.98
N GLY A 63 2.26 -14.03 6.19
CA GLY A 63 2.77 -15.27 5.59
C GLY A 63 1.97 -15.79 4.39
N THR A 64 1.00 -15.04 3.87
CA THR A 64 0.25 -15.44 2.67
C THR A 64 1.10 -15.23 1.41
N ASP A 65 1.34 -16.29 0.64
CA ASP A 65 2.18 -16.25 -0.56
C ASP A 65 1.56 -15.47 -1.73
N THR A 66 0.24 -15.31 -1.74
CA THR A 66 -0.49 -14.55 -2.76
C THR A 66 -0.76 -13.11 -2.32
N ARG A 67 -0.88 -12.22 -3.32
CA ARG A 67 -1.27 -10.83 -3.12
C ARG A 67 -2.69 -10.60 -3.60
N ASN A 68 -3.41 -9.70 -2.94
CA ASN A 68 -4.67 -9.19 -3.43
C ASN A 68 -4.50 -7.79 -4.05
N PHE A 69 -5.56 -7.28 -4.67
CA PHE A 69 -5.56 -5.98 -5.37
C PHE A 69 -5.15 -4.79 -4.47
N ASP A 70 -5.51 -4.79 -3.19
CA ASP A 70 -5.16 -3.72 -2.25
C ASP A 70 -3.68 -3.75 -1.89
N GLU A 71 -3.13 -4.95 -1.76
CA GLU A 71 -1.71 -5.17 -1.48
C GLU A 71 -0.85 -4.75 -2.67
N ASP A 72 -1.23 -5.12 -3.89
CA ASP A 72 -0.55 -4.68 -5.11
C ASP A 72 -0.60 -3.16 -5.29
N TRP A 73 -1.74 -2.54 -4.94
CA TRP A 73 -1.89 -1.08 -4.97
C TRP A 73 -0.96 -0.39 -3.94
N LEU A 74 -0.89 -0.89 -2.71
CA LEU A 74 0.02 -0.36 -1.68
C LEU A 74 1.49 -0.51 -2.06
N LEU A 75 1.88 -1.67 -2.58
CA LEU A 75 3.23 -1.90 -3.09
C LEU A 75 3.55 -0.99 -4.27
N GLY A 76 2.58 -0.74 -5.16
CA GLY A 76 2.70 0.23 -6.24
C GLY A 76 2.96 1.65 -5.72
N LEU A 77 2.30 2.07 -4.65
CA LEU A 77 2.53 3.36 -4.02
C LEU A 77 3.96 3.47 -3.46
N PHE A 78 4.43 2.47 -2.72
CA PHE A 78 5.80 2.47 -2.21
C PHE A 78 6.84 2.45 -3.34
N ALA A 79 6.64 1.61 -4.36
CA ALA A 79 7.52 1.54 -5.51
C ALA A 79 7.58 2.87 -6.29
N ALA A 80 6.44 3.56 -6.44
CA ALA A 80 6.42 4.88 -7.06
C ALA A 80 7.19 5.92 -6.21
N GLN A 81 7.09 5.86 -4.88
CA GLN A 81 7.89 6.73 -4.00
C GLN A 81 9.39 6.42 -4.11
N ASP A 82 9.78 5.14 -4.13
CA ASP A 82 11.18 4.71 -4.27
C ASP A 82 11.81 5.22 -5.57
N ARG A 83 11.05 5.16 -6.67
CA ARG A 83 11.48 5.66 -7.98
C ARG A 83 11.36 7.18 -8.14
N ARG A 84 10.88 7.89 -7.12
CA ARG A 84 10.52 9.32 -7.19
C ARG A 84 9.55 9.65 -8.34
N ASP A 85 8.68 8.71 -8.67
CA ASP A 85 7.67 8.85 -9.72
C ASP A 85 6.42 9.54 -9.16
N GLY A 86 6.44 10.87 -9.13
CA GLY A 86 5.35 11.69 -8.60
C GLY A 86 4.04 11.54 -9.39
N SER A 87 4.13 11.33 -10.71
CA SER A 87 2.96 11.20 -11.59
C SER A 87 2.26 9.86 -11.38
N GLY A 88 3.02 8.76 -11.38
CA GLY A 88 2.50 7.42 -11.08
C GLY A 88 1.96 7.32 -9.66
N TYR A 89 2.68 7.89 -8.69
CA TYR A 89 2.22 7.96 -7.30
C TYR A 89 0.87 8.69 -7.16
N ARG A 90 0.75 9.88 -7.78
CA ARG A 90 -0.50 10.65 -7.76
C ARG A 90 -1.64 9.93 -8.46
N PHE A 91 -1.36 9.29 -9.59
CA PHE A 91 -2.34 8.49 -10.32
C PHE A 91 -2.86 7.34 -9.44
N LEU A 92 -1.97 6.58 -8.80
CA LEU A 92 -2.34 5.47 -7.92
C LEU A 92 -3.22 5.94 -6.75
N LEU A 93 -2.87 7.05 -6.09
CA LEU A 93 -3.72 7.60 -5.02
C LEU A 93 -5.13 7.94 -5.54
N LEU A 94 -5.22 8.69 -6.63
CA LEU A 94 -6.49 9.18 -7.17
C LEU A 94 -7.32 8.09 -7.87
N SER A 95 -6.70 6.96 -8.21
CA SER A 95 -7.43 5.81 -8.78
C SER A 95 -8.42 5.17 -7.79
N ARG A 96 -8.23 5.42 -6.49
CA ARG A 96 -9.03 4.80 -5.42
C ARG A 96 -9.53 5.76 -4.35
N LEU A 97 -8.90 6.93 -4.22
CA LEU A 97 -9.23 7.93 -3.21
C LEU A 97 -9.73 9.20 -3.89
N ASN A 98 -10.67 9.90 -3.23
CA ASN A 98 -10.95 11.28 -3.60
C ASN A 98 -9.74 12.18 -3.29
N ARG A 99 -9.75 13.42 -3.78
CA ARG A 99 -8.61 14.35 -3.65
C ARG A 99 -8.24 14.65 -2.20
N VAL A 100 -9.22 14.74 -1.30
CA VAL A 100 -9.00 15.08 0.12
C VAL A 100 -8.32 13.91 0.82
N ASP A 101 -8.83 12.70 0.64
CA ASP A 101 -8.26 11.50 1.26
C ASP A 101 -6.92 11.12 0.64
N ALA A 102 -6.72 11.37 -0.66
CA ALA A 102 -5.42 11.21 -1.31
C ALA A 102 -4.34 12.11 -0.66
N ALA A 103 -4.67 13.37 -0.39
CA ALA A 103 -3.75 14.30 0.28
C ALA A 103 -3.42 13.83 1.71
N ARG A 104 -4.43 13.40 2.48
CA ARG A 104 -4.24 12.84 3.83
C ARG A 104 -3.41 11.55 3.80
N ALA A 105 -3.70 10.67 2.85
CA ALA A 105 -3.01 9.41 2.66
C ALA A 105 -1.54 9.64 2.31
N HIS A 106 -1.22 10.67 1.53
CA HIS A 106 0.18 10.99 1.22
C HIS A 106 1.03 11.22 2.47
N PHE A 107 0.57 12.07 3.39
CA PHE A 107 1.30 12.32 4.64
C PHE A 107 1.44 11.04 5.48
N ARG A 108 0.38 10.23 5.57
CA ARG A 108 0.43 8.96 6.33
C ARG A 108 1.34 7.93 5.68
N LEU A 109 1.37 7.84 4.35
CA LEU A 109 2.24 6.95 3.60
C LEU A 109 3.72 7.27 3.85
N VAL A 110 4.09 8.56 3.84
CA VAL A 110 5.46 8.98 4.14
C VAL A 110 5.87 8.57 5.56
N GLN A 111 5.01 8.81 6.57
CA GLN A 111 5.30 8.45 7.96
C GLN A 111 5.36 6.93 8.18
N ALA A 112 4.40 6.19 7.62
CA ALA A 112 4.36 4.74 7.72
C ALA A 112 5.57 4.10 7.03
N ARG A 113 5.98 4.62 5.87
CA ARG A 113 7.17 4.14 5.16
C ARG A 113 8.42 4.26 6.03
N LEU A 114 8.70 5.44 6.59
CA LEU A 114 9.86 5.63 7.48
C LEU A 114 9.81 4.65 8.66
N ARG A 115 8.64 4.48 9.26
CA ARG A 115 8.47 3.55 10.38
C ARG A 115 8.69 2.09 9.98
N ILE A 116 8.29 1.69 8.78
CA ILE A 116 8.53 0.34 8.24
C ILE A 116 10.02 0.16 7.98
N GLU A 117 10.68 1.14 7.35
CA GLU A 117 12.12 1.11 7.08
C GLU A 117 12.93 0.98 8.39
N ASP A 118 12.53 1.63 9.48
CA ASP A 118 13.16 1.45 10.81
C ASP A 118 13.00 0.03 11.41
N ARG A 119 12.08 -0.80 10.90
CA ARG A 119 11.82 -2.17 11.38
C ARG A 119 12.48 -3.25 10.53
N LEU A 120 13.03 -2.88 9.37
CA LEU A 120 13.66 -3.79 8.40
C LEU A 120 15.19 -3.73 8.48
#